data_AF-A0A1V1PQR1-F1
#
_entry.id   AF-A0A1V1PQR1-F1
#
_cell.length_a   1.000
_cell.length_b   1.000
_cell.length_c   1.000
_cell.angle_alpha   90.00
_cell.angle_beta   90.00
_cell.angle_gamma   90.00
#
_symmetry.space_group_name_H-M   'P 1'
#
loop_
_entity.id
_entity.type
_entity.pdbx_description
1 polymer ?
#
loop_
_entity_poly.entity_id
_entity_poly.type
_entity_poly.pdbx_seq_one_letter_code
_entity_poly.pdbx_strand_id
1 'polypeptide(L)'
;MVFGATAAAEPWSDPSGRLSFSRPDGWTVNQEFGDSATDAYTYVITGDAANECHVMAQPNPGTAAATADAVRRANGDTARFTPELWTQIANGVANIFPNRSASVLSNTAEGTQWPIQRAEIQSSQRLVFSSMQLRPGTDILVFCMNYEGAPRADLFDGLIRSVGHPNDAVYFADAAQAESERVAAAAAQAEAEAIAQGVQEAQERPTQAQSAADAQSRRDRAAELRRRLRGR
;
A
#
# COMPACT_ATOMS: atom_id res chain seq x y z
N MET A 1 22.68 -36.61 8.28
CA MET A 1 22.03 -35.29 8.35
C MET A 1 20.80 -35.45 9.22
N VAL A 2 20.81 -34.87 10.42
CA VAL A 2 19.62 -34.80 11.28
C VAL A 2 18.91 -33.51 10.88
N PHE A 3 17.74 -33.63 10.26
CA PHE A 3 16.84 -32.50 10.09
C PHE A 3 16.25 -32.22 11.48
N GLY A 4 16.83 -31.27 12.20
CA GLY A 4 16.24 -30.76 13.42
C GLY A 4 14.85 -30.24 13.07
N ALA A 5 13.81 -30.82 13.66
CA ALA A 5 12.48 -30.25 13.59
C ALA A 5 12.55 -28.88 14.24
N THR A 6 12.49 -27.82 13.43
CA THR A 6 12.16 -26.47 13.93
C THR A 6 10.82 -26.60 14.62
N ALA A 7 10.79 -26.39 15.93
CA ALA A 7 9.55 -26.35 16.68
C ALA A 7 8.61 -25.33 16.03
N ALA A 8 7.36 -25.75 15.84
CA ALA A 8 6.41 -25.01 15.04
C ALA A 8 6.02 -23.71 15.74
N ALA A 9 5.97 -22.60 14.99
CA ALA A 9 5.39 -21.36 15.49
C ALA A 9 3.92 -21.61 15.88
N GLU A 10 3.51 -21.07 17.03
CA GLU A 10 2.15 -21.26 17.54
C GLU A 10 1.26 -20.08 17.13
N PRO A 11 0.03 -20.32 16.64
CA PRO A 11 -0.88 -19.25 16.31
C PRO A 11 -1.38 -18.57 17.59
N TRP A 12 -1.44 -17.25 17.56
CA TRP A 12 -2.15 -16.43 18.53
C TRP A 12 -3.17 -15.56 17.79
N SER A 13 -4.36 -15.44 18.37
CA SER A 13 -5.44 -14.60 17.85
C SER A 13 -5.96 -13.71 18.96
N ASP A 14 -6.18 -12.45 18.62
CA ASP A 14 -6.86 -11.50 19.49
C ASP A 14 -8.29 -11.98 19.78
N PRO A 15 -8.69 -12.12 21.06
CA PRO A 15 -10.06 -12.47 21.43
C PRO A 15 -11.13 -11.54 20.83
N SER A 16 -10.77 -10.27 20.60
CA SER A 16 -11.64 -9.26 19.97
C SER A 16 -11.60 -9.30 18.44
N GLY A 17 -10.82 -10.21 17.84
CA GLY A 17 -10.78 -10.44 16.39
C GLY A 17 -10.11 -9.35 15.56
N ARG A 18 -9.20 -8.54 16.14
CA ARG A 18 -8.56 -7.41 15.43
C ARG A 18 -7.25 -7.77 14.77
N LEU A 19 -6.53 -8.78 15.28
CA LEU A 19 -5.30 -9.27 14.68
C LEU A 19 -5.02 -10.73 15.05
N SER A 20 -4.16 -11.37 14.29
CA SER A 20 -3.58 -12.68 14.59
C SER A 20 -2.13 -12.74 14.11
N PHE A 21 -1.31 -13.58 14.72
CA PHE A 21 0.07 -13.82 14.29
C PHE A 21 0.56 -15.20 14.72
N SER A 22 1.70 -15.63 14.19
CA SER A 22 2.39 -16.85 14.63
C SER A 22 3.55 -16.46 15.53
N ARG A 23 3.47 -16.80 16.82
CA ARG A 23 4.57 -16.55 17.75
C ARG A 23 5.68 -17.59 17.55
N PRO A 24 6.96 -17.19 17.56
CA PRO A 24 8.07 -18.14 17.59
C PRO A 24 7.96 -19.11 18.78
N ASP A 25 8.51 -20.31 18.62
CA ASP A 25 8.53 -21.29 19.71
C ASP A 25 9.28 -20.76 20.94
N GLY A 26 8.78 -21.10 22.12
CA GLY A 26 9.31 -20.62 23.41
C GLY A 26 9.00 -19.15 23.74
N TRP A 27 8.34 -18.41 22.85
CA TRP A 27 7.91 -17.04 23.15
C TRP A 27 6.63 -17.02 23.98
N THR A 28 6.61 -16.14 24.98
CA THR A 28 5.42 -15.81 25.76
C THR A 28 4.65 -14.68 25.11
N VAL A 29 3.35 -14.60 25.39
CA VAL A 29 2.48 -13.51 24.91
C VAL A 29 1.81 -12.87 26.11
N ASN A 30 2.01 -11.57 26.27
CA ASN A 30 1.30 -10.74 27.25
C ASN A 30 0.42 -9.72 26.52
N GLN A 31 -0.88 -9.75 26.77
CA GLN A 31 -1.80 -8.77 26.21
C GLN A 31 -1.96 -7.63 27.21
N GLU A 32 -1.39 -6.47 26.88
CA GLU A 32 -1.44 -5.27 27.71
C GLU A 32 -2.79 -4.53 27.56
N PHE A 33 -3.44 -4.68 26.40
CA PHE A 33 -4.72 -4.05 26.10
C PHE A 33 -5.49 -4.81 25.00
N GLY A 34 -6.83 -4.70 24.98
CA GLY A 34 -7.68 -5.31 23.95
C GLY A 34 -8.34 -6.63 24.36
N ASP A 35 -8.27 -7.00 25.64
CA ASP A 35 -8.88 -8.22 26.18
C ASP A 35 -10.41 -8.09 26.31
N SER A 36 -10.90 -6.84 26.34
CA SER A 36 -12.32 -6.52 26.32
C SER A 36 -12.81 -6.08 24.94
N ALA A 37 -14.04 -6.47 24.60
CA ALA A 37 -14.73 -5.98 23.41
C ALA A 37 -14.94 -4.45 23.41
N THR A 38 -14.87 -3.79 24.57
CA THR A 38 -14.99 -2.33 24.71
C THR A 38 -13.70 -1.57 24.42
N ASP A 39 -12.56 -2.26 24.42
CA ASP A 39 -11.27 -1.63 24.16
C ASP A 39 -11.21 -1.16 22.72
N ALA A 40 -10.63 0.01 22.45
CA ALA A 40 -10.60 0.52 21.08
C ALA A 40 -9.52 -0.16 20.22
N TYR A 41 -8.46 -0.69 20.82
CA TYR A 41 -7.30 -1.22 20.11
C TYR A 41 -6.77 -2.47 20.83
N THR A 42 -5.85 -3.18 20.18
CA THR A 42 -5.17 -4.33 20.77
C THR A 42 -3.69 -4.00 20.89
N TYR A 43 -3.08 -4.35 22.02
CA TYR A 43 -1.66 -4.18 22.26
C TYR A 43 -1.10 -5.39 22.99
N VAL A 44 -0.15 -6.05 22.34
CA VAL A 44 0.43 -7.31 22.75
C VAL A 44 1.94 -7.19 22.76
N ILE A 45 2.57 -7.71 23.80
CA ILE A 45 4.01 -7.89 23.89
C ILE A 45 4.26 -9.40 23.79
N THR A 46 5.10 -9.81 22.86
CA THR A 46 5.46 -11.22 22.67
C THR A 46 6.96 -11.37 22.55
N GLY A 47 7.54 -12.36 23.22
CA GLY A 47 8.98 -12.44 23.35
C GLY A 47 9.49 -13.53 24.27
N ASP A 48 10.81 -13.59 24.35
CA ASP A 48 11.60 -14.35 25.32
C ASP A 48 12.51 -13.39 26.11
N ALA A 49 13.48 -13.91 26.87
CA ALA A 49 14.37 -13.09 27.68
C ALA A 49 15.33 -12.19 26.86
N ALA A 50 15.55 -12.50 25.58
CA ALA A 50 16.50 -11.79 24.72
C ALA A 50 15.83 -10.99 23.59
N ASN A 51 14.60 -11.36 23.20
CA ASN A 51 13.91 -10.84 22.03
C ASN A 51 12.47 -10.47 22.38
N GLU A 52 12.00 -9.34 21.88
CA GLU A 52 10.65 -8.85 22.16
C GLU A 52 10.08 -8.14 20.94
N CYS A 53 8.79 -8.37 20.69
CA CYS A 53 7.99 -7.68 19.69
C CYS A 53 6.73 -7.11 20.32
N HIS A 54 6.48 -5.84 20.04
CA HIS A 54 5.24 -5.14 20.36
C HIS A 54 4.36 -5.18 19.13
N VAL A 55 3.18 -5.80 19.24
CA VAL A 55 2.19 -5.92 18.16
C VAL A 55 0.96 -5.13 18.56
N MET A 56 0.52 -4.23 17.69
CA MET A 56 -0.63 -3.36 17.92
C MET A 56 -1.58 -3.39 16.74
N ALA A 57 -2.88 -3.43 17.00
CA ALA A 57 -3.91 -3.12 16.00
C ALA A 57 -4.73 -1.94 16.49
N GLN A 58 -4.64 -0.82 15.79
CA GLN A 58 -5.29 0.45 16.13
C GLN A 58 -6.37 0.80 15.13
N PRO A 59 -7.52 1.36 15.56
CA PRO A 59 -8.53 1.85 14.64
C PRO A 59 -7.96 2.96 13.75
N ASN A 60 -8.24 2.86 12.46
CA ASN A 60 -7.94 3.91 11.50
C ASN A 60 -9.25 4.40 10.85
N PRO A 61 -9.87 5.47 11.39
CA PRO A 61 -11.10 6.00 10.80
C PRO A 61 -10.90 6.53 9.37
N GLY A 62 -9.66 6.89 8.99
CA GLY A 62 -9.32 7.35 7.65
C GLY A 62 -9.38 6.25 6.58
N THR A 63 -9.27 4.97 6.98
CA THR A 63 -9.41 3.82 6.06
C THR A 63 -10.70 3.03 6.28
N ALA A 64 -11.47 3.32 7.33
CA ALA A 64 -12.66 2.56 7.70
C ALA A 64 -13.74 2.53 6.60
N ALA A 65 -13.93 3.64 5.89
CA ALA A 65 -14.88 3.74 4.79
C ALA A 65 -14.26 3.48 3.40
N ALA A 66 -12.95 3.22 3.34
CA ALA A 66 -12.26 2.97 2.08
C ALA A 66 -12.42 1.51 1.65
N THR A 67 -12.45 1.26 0.34
CA THR A 67 -12.46 -0.11 -0.19
C THR A 67 -11.14 -0.81 0.09
N ALA A 68 -11.17 -2.15 0.21
CA ALA A 68 -9.98 -2.94 0.43
C ALA A 68 -8.88 -2.69 -0.62
N ASP A 69 -9.27 -2.53 -1.89
CA ASP A 69 -8.33 -2.19 -2.97
C ASP A 69 -7.70 -0.80 -2.79
N ALA A 70 -8.49 0.22 -2.41
CA ALA A 70 -7.96 1.56 -2.16
C ALA A 70 -6.96 1.56 -1.00
N VAL A 71 -7.27 0.85 0.08
CA VAL A 71 -6.36 0.70 1.23
C VAL A 71 -5.10 -0.07 0.84
N ARG A 72 -5.23 -1.15 0.08
CA ARG A 72 -4.08 -1.95 -0.39
C ARG A 72 -3.14 -1.13 -1.27
N ARG A 73 -3.67 -0.35 -2.23
CA ARG A 73 -2.86 0.56 -3.07
C ARG A 73 -2.23 1.67 -2.25
N ALA A 74 -2.98 2.27 -1.34
CA ALA A 74 -2.47 3.27 -0.40
C ALA A 74 -1.30 2.72 0.43
N ASN A 75 -1.43 1.48 0.91
CA ASN A 75 -0.39 0.79 1.65
C ASN A 75 0.82 0.43 0.76
N GLY A 76 0.63 0.19 -0.53
CA GLY A 76 1.72 -0.06 -1.48
C GLY A 76 2.47 1.21 -1.91
N ASP A 77 1.92 2.40 -1.67
CA ASP A 77 2.52 3.67 -2.03
C ASP A 77 3.58 4.09 -1.02
N THR A 78 4.82 3.65 -1.25
CA THR A 78 6.00 3.97 -0.41
C THR A 78 6.22 5.46 -0.17
N ALA A 79 5.77 6.34 -1.08
CA ALA A 79 5.92 7.79 -0.91
C ALA A 79 5.13 8.32 0.30
N ARG A 80 4.11 7.59 0.76
CA ARG A 80 3.32 7.93 1.95
C ARG A 80 4.02 7.56 3.26
N PHE A 81 4.94 6.61 3.23
CA PHE A 81 5.59 6.06 4.42
C PHE A 81 6.97 6.67 4.61
N THR A 82 7.02 8.00 4.68
CA THR A 82 8.27 8.75 4.78
C THR A 82 8.97 8.51 6.13
N PRO A 83 10.29 8.76 6.23
CA PRO A 83 11.00 8.71 7.50
C PRO A 83 10.37 9.59 8.59
N GLU A 84 9.77 10.73 8.23
CA GLU A 84 9.09 11.63 9.17
C GLU A 84 7.83 10.98 9.75
N LEU A 85 7.00 10.34 8.91
CA LEU A 85 5.83 9.60 9.38
C LEU A 85 6.23 8.47 10.33
N TRP A 86 7.24 7.68 9.93
CA TRP A 86 7.78 6.62 10.78
C TRP A 86 8.29 7.13 12.11
N THR A 87 9.02 8.25 12.10
CA THR A 87 9.51 8.91 13.32
C THR A 87 8.36 9.36 14.22
N GLN A 88 7.29 9.93 13.64
CA GLN A 88 6.09 10.35 14.38
C GLN A 88 5.40 9.16 15.05
N ILE A 89 5.18 8.07 14.29
CA ILE A 89 4.51 6.87 14.79
C ILE A 89 5.35 6.20 15.89
N ALA A 90 6.64 5.99 15.64
CA ALA A 90 7.56 5.37 16.59
C ALA A 90 7.62 6.15 17.92
N ASN A 91 7.70 7.49 17.85
CA ASN A 91 7.71 8.33 19.04
C ASN A 91 6.37 8.35 19.81
N GLY A 92 5.28 7.78 19.27
CA GLY A 92 4.06 7.48 20.00
C GLY A 92 4.18 6.29 20.96
N VAL A 93 5.20 5.44 20.78
CA VAL A 93 5.43 4.22 21.55
C VAL A 93 6.53 4.48 22.59
N ALA A 94 6.17 5.24 23.63
CA ALA A 94 7.13 5.84 24.56
C ALA A 94 7.99 4.83 25.35
N ASN A 95 7.51 3.59 25.53
CA ASN A 95 8.25 2.51 26.17
C ASN A 95 9.39 1.96 25.30
N ILE A 96 9.30 2.08 23.97
CA ILE A 96 10.36 1.66 23.03
C ILE A 96 11.26 2.86 22.67
N PHE A 97 10.66 4.04 22.51
CA PHE A 97 11.33 5.27 22.09
C PHE A 97 11.17 6.38 23.15
N PRO A 98 11.85 6.25 24.31
CA PRO A 98 11.76 7.24 25.38
C PRO A 98 12.28 8.60 24.92
N ASN A 99 11.71 9.68 25.48
CA ASN A 99 12.07 11.07 25.15
C ASN A 99 12.02 11.42 23.66
N ARG A 100 11.14 10.75 22.90
CA ARG A 100 11.02 10.91 21.44
C ARG A 100 12.35 10.63 20.70
N SER A 101 13.03 9.56 21.09
CA SER A 101 14.38 9.23 20.58
C SER A 101 14.40 8.47 19.24
N ALA A 102 13.26 8.24 18.59
CA ALA A 102 13.22 7.51 17.33
C ALA A 102 14.01 8.24 16.22
N SER A 103 14.89 7.52 15.55
CA SER A 103 15.60 7.96 14.35
C SER A 103 15.54 6.86 13.28
N VAL A 104 14.89 7.15 12.15
CA VAL A 104 14.73 6.18 11.06
C VAL A 104 16.03 6.07 10.27
N LEU A 105 16.57 4.86 10.17
CA LEU A 105 17.79 4.56 9.41
C LEU A 105 17.47 4.18 7.96
N SER A 106 16.43 3.37 7.78
CA SER A 106 15.93 2.96 6.47
C SER A 106 14.46 2.61 6.54
N ASN A 107 13.77 2.70 5.40
CA ASN A 107 12.40 2.25 5.20
C ASN A 107 12.24 1.59 3.83
N THR A 108 11.46 0.52 3.77
CA THR A 108 11.22 -0.26 2.54
C THR A 108 9.79 -0.79 2.53
N ALA A 109 9.33 -1.32 1.40
CA ALA A 109 8.08 -2.07 1.31
C ALA A 109 8.31 -3.46 0.71
N GLU A 110 7.56 -4.45 1.18
CA GLU A 110 7.58 -5.81 0.63
C GLU A 110 6.16 -6.40 0.52
N GLY A 111 6.01 -7.48 -0.27
CA GLY A 111 4.75 -8.21 -0.41
C GLY A 111 3.79 -7.63 -1.45
N THR A 112 2.84 -8.47 -1.90
CA THR A 112 1.89 -8.13 -2.98
C THR A 112 0.43 -8.19 -2.56
N GLN A 113 0.05 -9.11 -1.66
CA GLN A 113 -1.33 -9.25 -1.19
C GLN A 113 -1.70 -8.12 -0.21
N TRP A 114 -0.92 -8.00 0.86
CA TRP A 114 -0.97 -6.89 1.81
C TRP A 114 0.44 -6.33 1.95
N PRO A 115 0.75 -5.17 1.35
CA PRO A 115 2.09 -4.60 1.45
C PRO A 115 2.49 -4.42 2.92
N ILE A 116 3.72 -4.77 3.24
CA ILE A 116 4.32 -4.57 4.56
C ILE A 116 5.30 -3.43 4.41
N GLN A 117 4.98 -2.30 5.02
CA GLN A 117 5.91 -1.18 5.15
C GLN A 117 6.85 -1.49 6.30
N ARG A 118 8.14 -1.39 6.07
CA ARG A 118 9.20 -1.72 7.03
C ARG A 118 10.04 -0.50 7.32
N ALA A 119 10.53 -0.42 8.55
CA ALA A 119 11.53 0.55 8.93
C ALA A 119 12.53 -0.04 9.93
N GLU A 120 13.79 0.30 9.76
CA GLU A 120 14.80 0.14 10.80
C GLU A 120 14.91 1.47 11.55
N ILE A 121 14.60 1.44 12.84
CA ILE A 121 14.51 2.63 13.66
C ILE A 121 15.48 2.50 14.83
N GLN A 122 16.43 3.42 14.91
CA GLN A 122 17.32 3.54 16.05
C GLN A 122 16.57 4.19 17.21
N SER A 123 16.48 3.48 18.34
CA SER A 123 16.17 4.04 19.66
C SER A 123 17.47 4.45 20.35
N SER A 124 17.39 5.21 21.45
CA SER A 124 18.57 5.60 22.25
C SER A 124 19.44 4.43 22.71
N GLN A 125 18.89 3.21 22.79
CA GLN A 125 19.58 2.03 23.31
C GLN A 125 19.82 0.92 22.29
N ARG A 126 19.03 0.85 21.21
CA ARG A 126 18.99 -0.35 20.34
C ARG A 126 18.34 -0.07 18.99
N LEU A 127 18.59 -0.97 18.05
CA LEU A 127 17.89 -1.01 16.77
C LEU A 127 16.53 -1.69 16.93
N VAL A 128 15.51 -1.14 16.29
CA VAL A 128 14.13 -1.65 16.28
C VAL A 128 13.71 -1.95 14.84
N PHE A 129 13.33 -3.19 14.58
CA PHE A 129 12.75 -3.64 13.32
C PHE A 129 11.25 -3.43 13.37
N SER A 130 10.78 -2.47 12.57
CA SER A 130 9.39 -2.03 12.61
C SER A 130 8.66 -2.45 11.34
N SER A 131 7.37 -2.73 11.48
CA SER A 131 6.48 -2.87 10.34
C SER A 131 5.13 -2.20 10.56
N MET A 132 4.51 -1.81 9.46
CA MET A 132 3.18 -1.21 9.40
C MET A 132 2.44 -1.85 8.25
N GLN A 133 1.23 -2.29 8.53
CA GLN A 133 0.32 -2.84 7.54
C GLN A 133 -1.03 -2.17 7.70
N LEU A 134 -1.62 -1.71 6.60
CA LEU A 134 -2.96 -1.13 6.62
C LEU A 134 -4.00 -2.18 6.23
N ARG A 135 -5.16 -2.10 6.87
CA ARG A 135 -6.41 -2.79 6.52
C ARG A 135 -7.57 -1.80 6.55
N PRO A 136 -8.71 -2.09 5.92
CA PRO A 136 -9.92 -1.28 6.08
C PRO A 136 -10.26 -1.09 7.57
N GLY A 137 -10.11 0.14 8.06
CA GLY A 137 -10.43 0.52 9.43
C GLY A 137 -9.39 0.19 10.49
N THR A 138 -8.22 -0.38 10.14
CA THR A 138 -7.21 -0.80 11.12
C THR A 138 -5.80 -0.63 10.60
N ASP A 139 -4.93 -0.06 11.45
CA ASP A 139 -3.48 -0.05 11.26
C ASP A 139 -2.87 -1.10 12.17
N ILE A 140 -2.05 -1.98 11.61
CA ILE A 140 -1.31 -2.98 12.35
C ILE A 140 0.16 -2.58 12.39
N LEU A 141 0.67 -2.36 13.59
CA LEU A 141 2.04 -1.94 13.85
C LEU A 141 2.79 -3.04 14.59
N VAL A 142 4.04 -3.28 14.20
CA VAL A 142 4.93 -4.21 14.90
C VAL A 142 6.26 -3.51 15.15
N PHE A 143 6.78 -3.61 16.37
CA PHE A 143 8.12 -3.12 16.74
C PHE A 143 8.88 -4.23 17.44
N CYS A 144 9.91 -4.77 16.80
CA CYS A 144 10.70 -5.87 17.31
C CYS A 144 12.13 -5.44 17.63
N MET A 145 12.68 -5.93 18.73
CA MET A 145 14.02 -5.60 19.18
C MET A 145 14.65 -6.76 19.94
N ASN A 146 15.98 -6.76 19.99
CA ASN A 146 16.75 -7.63 20.86
C ASN A 146 17.34 -6.80 22.01
N TYR A 147 17.43 -7.39 23.20
CA TYR A 147 18.05 -6.80 24.38
C TYR A 147 19.57 -7.01 24.39
N GLU A 148 20.02 -8.16 23.87
CA GLU A 148 21.42 -8.56 23.85
C GLU A 148 21.77 -9.29 22.55
N GLY A 149 23.06 -9.36 22.23
CA GLY A 149 23.57 -10.10 21.06
C GLY A 149 23.39 -9.38 19.73
N ALA A 150 23.66 -10.12 18.65
CA ALA A 150 23.53 -9.62 17.28
C ALA A 150 22.04 -9.46 16.90
N PRO A 151 21.68 -8.47 16.06
CA PRO A 151 20.33 -8.30 15.57
C PRO A 151 19.77 -9.58 14.93
N ARG A 152 18.54 -9.96 15.30
CA ARG A 152 17.84 -11.17 14.84
C ARG A 152 16.77 -10.86 13.81
N ALA A 153 17.15 -10.16 12.73
CA ALA A 153 16.22 -9.70 11.70
C ALA A 153 15.40 -10.85 11.09
N ASP A 154 16.01 -12.04 10.92
CA ASP A 154 15.36 -13.25 10.41
C ASP A 154 14.19 -13.73 11.29
N LEU A 155 14.38 -13.69 12.61
CA LEU A 155 13.37 -14.07 13.60
C LEU A 155 12.20 -13.08 13.58
N PHE A 156 12.51 -11.79 13.57
CA PHE A 156 11.50 -10.72 13.55
C PHE A 156 10.75 -10.69 12.22
N ASP A 157 11.42 -10.99 11.11
CA ASP A 157 10.82 -11.12 9.79
C ASP A 157 9.72 -12.19 9.73
N GLY A 158 9.97 -13.34 10.35
CA GLY A 158 8.98 -14.41 10.46
C GLY A 158 7.72 -13.96 11.19
N LEU A 159 7.89 -13.30 12.33
CA LEU A 159 6.76 -12.75 13.10
C LEU A 159 6.03 -11.66 12.31
N ILE A 160 6.75 -10.66 11.78
CA ILE A 160 6.17 -9.53 11.01
C ILE A 160 5.31 -10.03 9.85
N ARG A 161 5.80 -11.00 9.08
CA ARG A 161 5.06 -11.56 7.94
C ARG A 161 3.88 -12.44 8.35
N SER A 162 3.87 -12.97 9.57
CA SER A 162 2.76 -13.76 10.09
C SER A 162 1.60 -12.92 10.63
N VAL A 163 1.87 -11.64 10.93
CA VAL A 163 0.85 -10.72 11.47
C VAL A 163 -0.15 -10.37 10.38
N GLY A 164 -1.44 -10.54 10.68
CA GLY A 164 -2.53 -10.24 9.76
C GLY A 164 -3.84 -9.97 10.50
N HIS A 165 -4.90 -9.70 9.72
CA HIS A 165 -6.25 -9.48 10.23
C HIS A 165 -7.15 -10.69 9.87
N PRO A 166 -8.09 -11.10 10.74
CA PRO A 166 -8.96 -12.26 10.47
C PRO A 166 -9.75 -12.18 9.15
N ASN A 167 -10.07 -10.96 8.71
CA ASN A 167 -10.76 -10.69 7.45
C ASN A 167 -9.83 -10.57 6.22
N ASP A 168 -8.54 -10.87 6.32
CA ASP A 168 -7.58 -10.67 5.22
C ASP A 168 -7.98 -11.40 3.92
N ALA A 169 -8.53 -12.61 4.04
CA ALA A 169 -9.02 -13.36 2.89
C ALA A 169 -10.21 -12.67 2.21
N VAL A 170 -11.14 -12.11 2.98
CA VAL A 170 -12.32 -11.38 2.48
C VAL A 170 -11.86 -10.08 1.80
N TYR A 171 -11.06 -9.29 2.50
CA TYR A 171 -10.53 -8.04 1.97
C TYR A 171 -9.71 -8.24 0.69
N PHE A 172 -8.94 -9.33 0.62
CA PHE A 172 -8.17 -9.65 -0.58
C PHE A 172 -9.08 -10.02 -1.76
N ALA A 173 -10.14 -10.80 -1.54
CA ALA A 173 -11.13 -11.12 -2.56
C ALA A 173 -11.84 -9.85 -3.07
N ASP A 174 -12.29 -8.98 -2.16
CA ASP A 174 -12.91 -7.69 -2.48
C ASP A 174 -11.96 -6.80 -3.29
N ALA A 175 -10.68 -6.77 -2.91
CA ALA A 175 -9.68 -5.98 -3.60
C ALA A 175 -9.42 -6.50 -5.02
N ALA A 176 -9.35 -7.82 -5.21
CA ALA A 176 -9.16 -8.45 -6.51
C ALA A 176 -10.36 -8.20 -7.44
N GLN A 177 -11.58 -8.26 -6.91
CA GLN A 177 -12.79 -7.94 -7.66
C GLN A 177 -12.80 -6.46 -8.10
N ALA A 178 -12.56 -5.53 -7.17
CA ALA A 178 -12.52 -4.11 -7.49
C ALA A 178 -11.45 -3.77 -8.52
N GLU A 179 -10.29 -4.43 -8.45
CA GLU A 179 -9.24 -4.26 -9.45
C GLU A 179 -9.68 -4.74 -10.84
N SER A 180 -10.33 -5.91 -10.91
CA SER A 180 -10.87 -6.43 -12.17
C SER A 180 -11.91 -5.49 -12.78
N GLU A 181 -12.84 -4.97 -11.97
CA GLU A 181 -13.86 -4.02 -12.42
C GLU A 181 -13.24 -2.72 -12.93
N ARG A 182 -12.23 -2.19 -12.24
CA ARG A 182 -11.50 -0.98 -12.64
C ARG A 182 -10.76 -1.17 -13.96
N VAL A 183 -10.06 -2.28 -14.14
CA VAL A 183 -9.35 -2.59 -15.39
C VAL A 183 -10.33 -2.75 -16.55
N ALA A 184 -11.46 -3.44 -16.33
CA ALA A 184 -12.51 -3.57 -17.34
C ALA A 184 -13.13 -2.22 -17.72
N ALA A 185 -13.42 -1.36 -16.73
CA ALA A 185 -13.95 -0.02 -16.96
C ALA A 185 -12.95 0.86 -17.74
N ALA A 186 -11.66 0.82 -17.39
CA ALA A 186 -10.63 1.56 -18.10
C ALA A 186 -10.46 1.10 -19.55
N ALA A 187 -10.54 -0.21 -19.81
CA ALA A 187 -10.49 -0.75 -21.15
C ALA A 187 -11.71 -0.31 -22.00
N ALA A 188 -12.91 -0.38 -21.42
CA ALA A 188 -14.13 0.07 -22.09
C ALA A 188 -14.09 1.58 -22.39
N GLN A 189 -13.55 2.39 -21.48
CA GLN A 189 -13.36 3.82 -21.70
C GLN A 189 -12.35 4.09 -22.82
N ALA A 190 -11.21 3.39 -22.82
CA ALA A 190 -10.19 3.54 -23.87
C ALA A 190 -10.75 3.17 -25.26
N GLU A 191 -11.57 2.12 -25.35
CA GLU A 191 -12.24 1.74 -26.59
C GLU A 191 -13.25 2.80 -27.05
N ALA A 192 -14.06 3.33 -26.12
CA ALA A 192 -15.01 4.40 -26.43
C ALA A 192 -14.31 5.68 -26.91
N GLU A 193 -13.18 6.06 -26.28
CA GLU A 193 -12.35 7.19 -26.68
C GLU A 193 -11.74 6.98 -28.08
N ALA A 194 -11.24 5.78 -28.39
CA ALA A 194 -10.72 5.44 -29.70
C ALA A 194 -11.78 5.52 -30.80
N ILE A 195 -13.00 5.03 -30.54
CA ILE A 195 -14.13 5.14 -31.46
C ILE A 195 -14.50 6.61 -31.68
N ALA A 196 -14.59 7.41 -30.61
CA ALA A 196 -14.91 8.82 -30.70
C ALA A 196 -13.88 9.60 -31.54
N GLN A 197 -12.59 9.34 -31.34
CA GLN A 197 -11.52 9.93 -32.14
C GLN A 197 -11.62 9.52 -33.61
N GLY A 198 -11.86 8.25 -33.91
CA GLY A 198 -12.06 7.77 -35.28
C GLY A 198 -13.25 8.41 -35.99
N VAL A 199 -14.36 8.67 -35.27
CA VAL A 199 -15.53 9.39 -35.81
C VAL A 199 -15.21 10.86 -36.08
N GLN A 200 -14.48 11.53 -35.18
CA GLN A 200 -14.05 12.92 -35.38
C GLN A 200 -13.15 13.06 -36.61
N GLU A 201 -12.11 12.22 -36.73
CA GLU A 201 -11.22 12.22 -37.90
C GLU A 201 -11.98 11.95 -39.21
N ALA A 202 -12.95 11.02 -39.18
CA ALA A 202 -13.78 10.71 -40.35
C ALA A 202 -14.72 11.87 -40.76
N GLN A 203 -15.17 12.71 -39.81
CA GLN A 203 -15.98 13.90 -40.09
C GLN A 203 -15.14 15.10 -40.55
N GLU A 204 -13.91 15.24 -40.03
CA GLU A 204 -13.01 16.33 -40.40
C GLU A 204 -12.40 16.13 -41.80
N ARG A 205 -12.10 14.90 -42.21
CA ARG A 205 -11.56 14.60 -43.55
C ARG A 205 -12.37 15.17 -44.72
N PRO A 206 -13.70 14.98 -44.83
CA PRO A 206 -14.49 15.55 -45.93
C PRO A 206 -14.57 17.08 -45.86
N THR A 207 -14.62 17.66 -44.65
CA THR A 207 -14.64 19.11 -44.45
C THR A 207 -13.31 19.75 -44.90
N GLN A 208 -12.18 19.14 -44.51
CA GLN A 208 -10.86 19.55 -44.97
C GLN A 208 -10.71 19.36 -46.49
N ALA A 209 -11.17 18.23 -47.05
CA ALA A 209 -11.13 17.98 -48.49
C ALA A 209 -11.98 19.01 -49.29
N GLN A 210 -13.18 19.35 -48.82
CA GLN A 210 -14.04 20.37 -49.43
C GLN A 210 -13.40 21.76 -49.36
N SER A 211 -12.88 22.17 -48.21
CA SER A 211 -12.21 23.46 -48.08
C SER A 211 -10.95 23.57 -48.95
N ALA A 212 -10.18 22.49 -49.09
CA ALA A 212 -9.04 22.41 -50.00
C ALA A 212 -9.48 22.52 -51.47
N ALA A 213 -10.54 21.82 -51.86
CA ALA A 213 -11.11 21.89 -53.21
C ALA A 213 -11.63 23.31 -53.55
N ASP A 214 -12.34 23.95 -52.62
CA ASP A 214 -12.83 25.32 -52.77
C ASP A 214 -11.70 26.33 -52.89
N ALA A 215 -10.64 26.19 -52.09
CA ALA A 215 -9.46 27.04 -52.17
C ALA A 215 -8.76 26.92 -53.53
N GLN A 216 -8.66 25.70 -54.08
CA GLN A 216 -8.09 25.47 -55.39
C GLN A 216 -8.94 26.09 -56.50
N SER A 217 -10.25 25.90 -56.47
CA SER A 217 -11.20 26.52 -57.43
C SER A 217 -11.10 28.05 -57.45
N ARG A 218 -10.94 28.69 -56.28
CA ARG A 218 -10.72 30.15 -56.19
C ARG A 218 -9.41 30.59 -56.83
N ARG A 219 -8.33 29.82 -56.66
CA ARG A 219 -7.02 30.11 -57.28
C ARG A 219 -7.09 29.99 -58.80
N ASP A 220 -7.73 28.96 -59.31
CA ASP A 220 -7.88 28.73 -60.76
C ASP A 220 -8.70 29.84 -61.42
N ARG A 221 -9.82 30.25 -60.80
CA ARG A 221 -10.62 31.40 -61.27
C ARG A 221 -9.82 32.71 -61.27
N ALA A 222 -9.01 32.96 -60.24
CA ALA A 222 -8.16 34.14 -60.18
C ALA A 222 -7.08 34.12 -61.28
N ALA A 223 -6.51 32.95 -61.58
CA ALA A 223 -5.54 32.78 -62.66
C ALA A 223 -6.17 33.02 -64.05
N GLU A 224 -7.35 32.45 -64.30
CA GLU A 224 -8.16 32.65 -65.50
C GLU A 224 -8.45 34.15 -65.74
N LEU A 225 -8.92 34.85 -64.70
CA LEU A 225 -9.17 36.30 -64.75
C LEU A 225 -7.91 37.10 -65.11
N ARG A 226 -6.77 36.79 -64.47
CA ARG A 226 -5.48 37.43 -64.80
C ARG A 226 -5.06 37.18 -66.25
N ARG A 227 -5.33 35.99 -66.79
CA ARG A 227 -5.05 35.65 -68.18
C ARG A 227 -5.89 36.48 -69.15
N ARG A 228 -7.18 36.63 -68.88
CA ARG A 228 -8.10 37.46 -69.69
C ARG A 228 -7.72 38.94 -69.69
N LEU A 229 -7.26 39.47 -68.55
CA LEU A 229 -6.84 40.87 -68.44
C LEU A 229 -5.54 41.20 -69.19
N ARG A 230 -4.66 40.22 -69.44
CA ARG A 230 -3.41 40.44 -70.20
C ARG A 230 -3.56 40.29 -71.72
N GLY A 231 -4.69 39.77 -72.20
CA GLY A 231 -4.95 39.55 -73.63
C GLY A 231 -5.73 40.66 -74.32
N ARG A 232 -6.02 41.77 -73.62
CA ARG A 232 -6.60 43.01 -74.16
C ARG A 232 -5.54 44.10 -74.11
#